data_AF-A0AAE3ZSK3-F1
#
_entry.id   AF-A0AAE3ZSK3-F1
#
_cell.length_a   1.000
_cell.length_b   1.000
_cell.length_c   1.000
_cell.angle_alpha   90.00
_cell.angle_beta   90.00
_cell.angle_gamma   90.00
#
_symmetry.space_group_name_H-M   'P 1'
#
loop_
_entity.id
_entity.type
_entity.pdbx_description
1 polymer ?
#
loop_
_entity_poly.entity_id
_entity_poly.type
_entity_poly.pdbx_seq_one_letter_code
_entity_poly.pdbx_strand_id
1 'polypeptide(L)'
;MQLRDRITRLRAPLIADGYGNQGPDWPAAVTAVLRASVQPASSTEDVVDEQRTVTRWRVWLPRTADLLATDRIEWDGQTYEVEGDVEHWKDRGQLHHLEAVMIKVTQG
;
A
#
# COMPACT_ATOMS: atom_id res chain seq x y z
N MET A 1 0.53 -17.77 6.63
CA MET A 1 -0.30 -16.54 6.58
C MET A 1 -1.77 -16.93 6.53
N GLN A 2 -2.65 -16.36 7.35
CA GLN A 2 -4.08 -16.40 7.09
C GLN A 2 -4.55 -15.01 6.65
N LEU A 3 -5.10 -14.90 5.45
CA LEU A 3 -5.59 -13.63 4.88
C LEU A 3 -7.02 -13.37 5.37
N ARG A 4 -7.15 -12.89 6.61
CA ARG A 4 -8.45 -12.67 7.26
C ARG A 4 -9.00 -11.27 7.03
N ASP A 5 -8.15 -10.34 6.64
CA ASP A 5 -8.52 -8.95 6.42
C ASP A 5 -8.96 -8.69 4.97
N ARG A 6 -9.68 -7.59 4.79
CA ARG A 6 -10.00 -7.04 3.49
C ARG A 6 -9.51 -5.62 3.44
N ILE A 7 -8.83 -5.29 2.36
CA ILE A 7 -8.43 -3.92 2.02
C ILE A 7 -9.10 -3.53 0.71
N THR A 8 -9.38 -2.25 0.54
CA THR A 8 -9.84 -1.72 -0.75
C THR A 8 -8.67 -1.01 -1.40
N ARG A 9 -8.21 -1.52 -2.54
CA ARG A 9 -7.22 -0.82 -3.38
C ARG A 9 -7.92 0.28 -4.16
N LEU A 10 -7.28 1.44 -4.25
CA LEU A 10 -7.65 2.57 -5.09
C LEU A 10 -6.54 2.79 -6.10
N ARG A 11 -6.87 2.72 -7.39
CA ARG A 11 -5.93 3.01 -8.49
C ARG A 11 -6.41 4.21 -9.27
N ALA A 12 -5.74 5.35 -9.09
CA ALA A 12 -6.02 6.57 -9.83
C ALA A 12 -5.43 6.51 -11.24
N PRO A 13 -6.16 6.94 -12.28
CA PRO A 13 -5.55 7.20 -13.58
C PRO A 13 -4.57 8.38 -13.46
N LEU A 14 -3.54 8.38 -14.31
CA LEU A 14 -2.62 9.50 -14.44
C LEU A 14 -3.19 10.51 -15.43
N ILE A 15 -3.44 11.73 -14.99
CA ILE A 15 -3.92 12.84 -15.82
C ILE A 15 -2.80 13.86 -15.95
N ALA A 16 -2.64 14.41 -17.16
CA ALA A 16 -1.70 15.50 -17.39
C ALA A 16 -2.21 16.76 -16.68
N ASP A 17 -1.39 17.30 -15.80
CA ASP A 17 -1.48 18.68 -15.37
C ASP A 17 -1.03 19.56 -16.54
N GLY A 18 -1.67 20.70 -16.77
CA GLY A 18 -1.53 21.53 -17.99
C GLY A 18 -0.12 22.00 -18.36
N TYR A 19 0.88 21.67 -17.54
CA TYR A 19 2.31 21.90 -17.72
C TYR A 19 3.10 20.66 -18.17
N GLY A 20 2.44 19.57 -18.55
CA GLY A 20 3.06 18.35 -19.09
C GLY A 20 3.53 17.35 -18.02
N ASN A 21 3.31 17.63 -16.74
CA ASN A 21 3.50 16.67 -15.66
C ASN A 21 2.24 15.79 -15.55
N GLN A 22 2.38 14.52 -15.15
CA GLN A 22 1.22 13.67 -14.86
C GLN A 22 1.07 13.47 -13.36
N GLY A 23 -0.17 13.59 -12.87
CA GLY A 23 -0.53 13.35 -11.48
C GLY A 23 -1.69 12.36 -11.35
N PRO A 24 -1.80 11.65 -10.21
CA PRO A 24 -2.91 10.74 -9.98
C PRO A 24 -4.22 11.51 -9.73
N ASP A 25 -5.27 11.19 -10.49
CA ASP A 25 -6.62 11.71 -10.28
C ASP A 25 -7.42 10.80 -9.34
N TRP A 26 -7.24 10.99 -8.03
CA TRP A 26 -7.89 10.20 -6.99
C TRP A 26 -9.44 10.22 -7.03
N PRO A 27 -10.12 11.32 -7.41
CA PRO A 27 -11.56 11.31 -7.61
C PRO A 27 -12.05 10.29 -8.67
N ALA A 28 -11.22 9.95 -9.66
CA ALA A 28 -11.52 8.95 -10.68
C ALA A 28 -10.90 7.56 -10.39
N ALA A 29 -10.47 7.31 -9.15
CA ALA A 29 -9.83 6.05 -8.80
C ALA A 29 -10.78 4.85 -8.94
N VAL A 30 -10.27 3.78 -9.56
CA VAL A 30 -10.97 2.50 -9.62
C VAL A 30 -10.67 1.71 -8.36
N THR A 31 -11.71 1.17 -7.74
CA THR A 31 -11.59 0.39 -6.50
C THR A 31 -11.65 -1.11 -6.73
N ALA A 32 -10.90 -1.87 -5.94
CA ALA A 32 -10.98 -3.33 -5.91
C ALA A 32 -10.72 -3.86 -4.50
N VAL A 33 -11.53 -4.82 -4.05
CA VAL A 33 -11.34 -5.46 -2.75
C VAL A 33 -10.31 -6.57 -2.87
N LEU A 34 -9.26 -6.50 -2.06
CA LEU A 34 -8.21 -7.52 -1.97
C LEU A 34 -8.28 -8.23 -0.61
N ARG A 35 -7.99 -9.53 -0.62
CA ARG A 35 -7.77 -10.29 0.63
C ARG A 35 -6.36 -10.03 1.11
N ALA A 36 -6.21 -9.68 2.37
CA ALA A 36 -4.92 -9.37 2.97
C ALA A 36 -4.82 -9.92 4.40
N SER A 37 -3.62 -9.85 4.97
CA SER A 37 -3.39 -9.79 6.40
C SER A 37 -2.77 -8.44 6.69
N VAL A 38 -3.28 -7.69 7.66
CA VAL A 38 -2.72 -6.38 8.04
C VAL A 38 -2.22 -6.48 9.47
N GLN A 39 -0.96 -6.12 9.72
CA GLN A 39 -0.36 -6.12 11.07
C GLN A 39 0.43 -4.83 11.28
N PRO A 40 0.56 -4.35 12.53
CA PRO A 40 1.44 -3.23 12.81
C PRO A 40 2.86 -3.58 12.37
N ALA A 41 3.52 -2.67 11.65
CA ALA A 41 4.95 -2.80 11.41
C ALA A 41 5.65 -2.42 12.71
N SER A 42 5.94 -3.42 13.55
CA SER A 42 6.68 -3.18 14.80
C SER A 42 8.05 -2.60 14.46
N SER A 43 8.36 -1.44 15.04
CA SER A 43 9.60 -0.71 14.82
C SER A 43 10.79 -1.49 15.38
N THR A 44 11.49 -2.24 14.54
CA THR A 44 12.89 -2.59 14.81
C THR A 44 13.74 -1.70 13.92
N GLU A 45 14.29 -0.65 14.55
CA GLU A 45 15.45 0.12 14.12
C GLU A 45 15.29 1.01 12.88
N ASP A 46 14.77 2.23 13.10
CA ASP A 46 15.42 3.43 12.55
C ASP A 46 15.19 4.59 13.52
N VAL A 47 16.21 4.88 14.34
CA VAL A 47 16.30 6.11 15.14
C VAL A 47 17.07 7.10 14.28
N VAL A 48 16.40 7.71 13.30
CA VAL A 48 16.87 8.96 12.68
C VAL A 48 15.70 9.95 12.67
N ASP A 49 15.77 10.83 13.67
CA ASP A 49 15.47 12.26 13.59
C ASP A 49 14.37 12.71 12.61
N GLU A 50 13.10 12.58 12.99
CA GLU A 50 12.10 13.67 12.95
C GLU A 50 10.74 13.19 13.49
N GLN A 51 10.15 13.94 14.42
CA GLN A 51 8.92 13.60 15.15
C GLN A 51 7.67 13.64 14.26
N ARG A 52 7.49 12.64 13.41
CA ARG A 52 6.17 12.18 13.00
C ARG A 52 6.08 10.70 13.35
N THR A 53 5.22 10.36 14.31
CA THR A 53 4.81 8.98 14.56
C THR A 53 4.02 8.50 13.33
N VAL A 54 4.73 8.17 12.24
CA VAL A 54 4.12 7.59 11.05
C VAL A 54 3.72 6.17 11.42
N THR A 55 2.42 5.93 11.58
CA THR A 55 1.92 4.59 11.83
C THR A 55 2.07 3.77 10.55
N ARG A 56 3.02 2.83 10.58
CA ARG A 56 3.30 1.88 9.50
C ARG A 56 2.54 0.58 9.74
N TRP A 57 1.96 0.04 8.68
CA TRP A 57 1.30 -1.26 8.69
C TRP A 57 1.94 -2.16 7.63
N ARG A 58 2.28 -3.39 7.99
CA ARG A 58 2.69 -4.40 7.03
C ARG A 58 1.46 -5.15 6.52
N VAL A 59 1.39 -5.29 5.20
CA VAL A 59 0.28 -5.91 4.48
C VAL A 59 0.82 -7.12 3.74
N TRP A 60 0.23 -8.28 3.99
CA TRP A 60 0.52 -9.51 3.26
C TRP A 60 -0.62 -9.85 2.32
N LEU A 61 -0.29 -10.18 1.08
CA LEU A 61 -1.24 -10.39 0.01
C LEU A 61 -0.97 -11.74 -0.68
N PRO A 62 -1.98 -12.38 -1.28
CA PRO A 62 -1.76 -13.56 -2.09
C PRO A 62 -0.89 -13.20 -3.31
N ARG A 63 -0.15 -14.17 -3.85
CA ARG A 63 0.68 -14.00 -5.07
C ARG A 63 -0.06 -13.46 -6.30
N THR A 64 -1.40 -13.55 -6.31
CA THR A 64 -2.27 -13.10 -7.40
C THR A 64 -2.89 -11.72 -7.14
N ALA A 65 -2.53 -11.06 -6.03
CA ALA A 65 -3.06 -9.73 -5.75
C ALA A 65 -2.51 -8.71 -6.75
N ASP A 66 -3.38 -7.82 -7.22
CA ASP A 66 -3.04 -6.71 -8.09
C ASP A 66 -2.93 -5.44 -7.24
N LEU A 67 -1.76 -5.23 -6.62
CA LEU A 67 -1.40 -4.03 -5.87
C LEU A 67 -0.08 -3.48 -6.45
N LEU A 68 -0.04 -2.17 -6.67
CA LEU A 68 1.13 -1.42 -7.13
C LEU A 68 1.55 -0.39 -6.08
N ALA A 69 2.82 0.03 -6.13
CA ALA A 69 3.35 1.10 -5.28
C ALA A 69 2.62 2.44 -5.45
N THR A 70 2.03 2.70 -6.63
CA THR A 70 1.28 3.92 -6.90
C THR A 70 -0.17 3.87 -6.41
N ASP A 71 -0.64 2.73 -5.92
CA ASP A 71 -2.00 2.59 -5.43
C ASP A 71 -2.15 3.19 -4.03
N ARG A 72 -3.38 3.61 -3.70
CA ARG A 72 -3.80 3.83 -2.31
C ARG A 72 -4.59 2.65 -1.79
N ILE A 73 -4.64 2.54 -0.48
CA ILE A 73 -5.32 1.46 0.23
C ILE A 73 -6.27 2.08 1.25
N GLU A 74 -7.55 1.74 1.17
CA GLU A 74 -8.50 1.98 2.24
C GLU A 74 -8.60 0.75 3.14
N TRP A 75 -8.37 0.97 4.44
CA TRP A 75 -8.47 -0.03 5.48
C TRP A 75 -8.84 0.64 6.81
N ASP A 76 -9.68 0.00 7.61
CA ASP A 76 -10.13 0.53 8.91
C ASP A 76 -10.69 1.98 8.85
N GLY A 77 -11.37 2.33 7.76
CA GLY A 77 -11.94 3.67 7.55
C GLY A 77 -10.91 4.78 7.31
N GLN A 78 -9.66 4.44 7.04
CA GLN A 78 -8.58 5.38 6.72
C GLN A 78 -7.98 5.05 5.35
N THR A 79 -7.41 6.07 4.70
CA THR A 79 -6.66 5.91 3.46
C THR A 79 -5.16 5.93 3.72
N TYR A 80 -4.47 4.98 3.13
CA TYR A 80 -3.04 4.77 3.19
C TYR A 80 -2.45 4.82 1.77
N GLU A 81 -1.18 5.15 1.68
CA GLU A 81 -0.36 4.96 0.49
C GLU A 81 0.62 3.81 0.72
N VAL A 82 1.04 3.15 -0.36
CA VAL A 82 2.12 2.15 -0.28
C VAL A 82 3.44 2.90 -0.07
N GLU A 83 4.14 2.55 1.00
CA GLU A 83 5.49 3.05 1.25
C GLU A 83 6.49 2.14 0.52
N GLY A 84 7.27 2.73 -0.39
CA GLY A 84 8.25 1.99 -1.18
C GLY A 84 7.59 1.09 -2.24
N ASP A 85 8.12 -0.12 -2.39
CA ASP A 85 7.70 -1.09 -3.41
C ASP A 85 6.84 -2.22 -2.83
N VAL A 86 6.10 -2.90 -3.71
CA VAL A 86 5.42 -4.16 -3.39
C VAL A 86 6.42 -5.31 -3.56
N GLU A 87 6.84 -5.92 -2.45
CA GLU A 87 7.84 -6.97 -2.42
C GLU A 87 7.27 -8.32 -2.84
N HIS A 88 8.00 -9.04 -3.67
CA HIS A 88 7.60 -10.32 -4.25
C HIS A 88 8.36 -11.47 -3.59
N TRP A 89 7.71 -12.16 -2.65
CA TRP A 89 8.36 -13.21 -1.86
C TRP A 89 8.24 -14.58 -2.51
N LYS A 90 9.40 -15.20 -2.78
CA LYS A 90 9.49 -16.54 -3.39
C LYS A 90 9.80 -17.61 -2.34
N ASP A 91 9.06 -18.72 -2.37
CA ASP A 91 9.39 -19.95 -1.66
C ASP A 91 9.79 -21.02 -2.67
N ARG A 92 10.97 -21.63 -2.52
CA ARG A 92 11.52 -22.64 -3.44
C ARG A 92 11.46 -22.23 -4.92
N GLY A 93 11.67 -20.93 -5.20
CA GLY A 93 11.65 -20.36 -6.55
C GLY A 93 10.26 -19.98 -7.08
N GLN A 94 9.17 -20.29 -6.38
CA GLN A 94 7.81 -19.94 -6.75
C GLN A 94 7.32 -18.71 -5.97
N LEU A 95 6.65 -17.78 -6.65
CA LEU A 95 6.03 -16.63 -5.98
C LEU A 95 4.97 -17.13 -4.99
N HIS A 96 5.20 -16.92 -3.70
CA HIS A 96 4.35 -17.42 -2.64
C HIS A 96 3.33 -16.35 -2.20
N HIS A 97 3.80 -15.12 -2.00
CA HIS A 97 2.98 -14.00 -1.55
C HIS A 97 3.64 -12.66 -1.90
N LEU A 98 2.87 -11.58 -1.73
CA LEU A 98 3.39 -10.22 -1.80
C LEU A 98 3.38 -9.59 -0.40
N GLU A 99 4.32 -8.70 -0.15
CA GLU A 99 4.36 -7.84 1.03
C GLU A 99 4.39 -6.37 0.60
N ALA A 100 3.75 -5.51 1.39
CA ALA A 100 3.85 -4.06 1.23
C ALA A 100 3.81 -3.41 2.61
N VAL A 101 4.45 -2.25 2.74
CA VAL A 101 4.26 -1.35 3.88
C VAL A 101 3.28 -0.27 3.44
N MET A 102 2.36 0.10 4.32
CA MET A 102 1.46 1.22 4.08
C MET A 102 1.54 2.24 5.21
N ILE A 103 1.48 3.51 4.83
CA ILE A 103 1.49 4.66 5.74
C ILE A 103 0.26 5.52 5.50
N LYS A 104 -0.25 6.13 6.57
CA LYS A 104 -1.46 6.96 6.45
C LYS A 104 -1.17 8.13 5.52
N VAL A 105 -2.05 8.39 4.55
CA VAL A 105 -1.96 9.58 3.70
C VAL A 105 -2.02 10.80 4.61
N THR A 106 -0.97 11.62 4.61
CA THR A 106 -0.99 12.91 5.30
C THR A 106 -1.75 13.89 4.42
N GLN A 107 -2.86 14.43 4.92
CA GLN A 107 -3.47 15.60 4.30
C GLN A 107 -2.53 16.79 4.58
N GLY A 108 -1.82 17.22 3.56
CA GLY A 108 -1.06 18.48 3.57
C GLY A 108 -1.97 19.68 3.37
#